data_AF-A0A968UC55-F1
#
_entry.id   AF-A0A968UC55-F1
#
_cell.length_a   1.000
_cell.length_b   1.000
_cell.length_c   1.000
_cell.angle_alpha   90.00
_cell.angle_beta   90.00
_cell.angle_gamma   90.00
#
_symmetry.space_group_name_H-M   'P 1'
#
loop_
_entity.id
_entity.type
_entity.pdbx_description
1 polymer ?
#
loop_
_entity_poly.entity_id
_entity_poly.type
_entity_poly.pdbx_seq_one_letter_code
_entity_poly.pdbx_strand_id
1 'polypeptide(L)' 'MNFISLFFIFLIISSIQPAIQRRIVESRRLTAIRGLEQRRGSRVILLIHRQESISLLGIPISR' A
#
# COMPACT_ATOMS: atom_id res chain seq x y z
N MET A 1 13.98 19.04 -23.01
CA MET A 1 13.28 17.76 -22.73
C MET A 1 12.00 17.75 -23.54
N ASN A 2 11.73 16.71 -24.34
CA ASN A 2 10.50 16.62 -25.13
C ASN A 2 9.29 16.34 -24.24
N PHE A 3 8.11 16.81 -24.65
CA PHE A 3 6.84 16.56 -23.96
C PHE A 3 6.57 15.05 -23.76
N ILE A 4 6.87 14.24 -24.77
CA ILE A 4 6.76 12.78 -24.72
C ILE A 4 7.66 12.18 -23.64
N SER A 5 8.89 12.70 -23.47
CA SER A 5 9.80 12.23 -22.42
C SER A 5 9.27 12.54 -21.02
N LEU A 6 8.67 13.72 -20.84
CA LEU A 6 8.05 14.11 -19.57
C LEU A 6 6.86 13.19 -19.21
N PHE A 7 6.05 12.83 -20.21
CA PHE A 7 4.93 11.90 -20.06
C PHE A 7 5.39 10.50 -19.59
N PHE A 8 6.44 9.94 -20.18
CA PHE A 8 6.96 8.63 -19.76
C PHE A 8 7.57 8.66 -18.35
N ILE A 9 8.27 9.74 -17.98
CA ILE A 9 8.80 9.92 -16.62
C ILE A 9 7.64 9.94 -15.61
N PHE A 10 6.58 10.71 -15.90
CA PHE A 10 5.38 10.73 -15.07
C PHE A 10 4.75 9.33 -14.94
N LEU A 11 4.64 8.58 -16.03
CA LEU A 11 4.04 7.26 -16.04
C LEU A 11 4.85 6.25 -15.20
N ILE A 12 6.18 6.31 -15.25
CA ILE A 12 7.07 5.48 -14.43
C ILE A 12 6.88 5.80 -12.95
N ILE A 13 6.90 7.09 -12.58
CA ILE A 13 6.71 7.52 -11.19
C ILE A 13 5.33 7.11 -10.67
N SER A 14 4.28 7.35 -11.45
CA SER A 14 2.90 6.98 -11.08
C SER A 14 2.73 5.47 -10.92
N SER A 15 3.47 4.65 -11.67
CA SER A 15 3.43 3.19 -11.55
C SER A 15 4.09 2.69 -10.26
N ILE A 16 5.14 3.37 -9.79
CA ILE A 16 5.89 2.98 -8.58
C ILE A 16 5.22 3.49 -7.30
N GLN A 17 4.60 4.68 -7.35
CA GLN A 17 3.90 5.31 -6.23
C GLN A 17 2.99 4.35 -5.41
N PRO A 18 2.09 3.56 -6.00
CA PRO A 18 1.20 2.68 -5.23
C PRO A 18 1.94 1.59 -4.44
N ALA A 19 3.07 1.09 -4.94
CA ALA A 19 3.87 0.10 -4.22
C ALA A 19 4.50 0.68 -2.95
N ILE A 20 5.00 1.93 -3.03
CA ILE A 20 5.55 2.65 -1.89
C ILE A 20 4.46 2.89 -0.84
N GLN A 21 3.28 3.37 -1.25
CA GLN A 21 2.16 3.60 -0.36
C GLN A 21 1.74 2.34 0.39
N ARG A 22 1.66 1.18 -0.30
CA ARG A 22 1.36 -0.11 0.33
C ARG A 22 2.37 -0.48 1.41
N ARG A 23 3.67 -0.35 1.13
CA ARG A 23 4.74 -0.62 2.12
C ARG A 23 4.64 0.28 3.34
N ILE A 24 4.34 1.57 3.16
CA ILE A 24 4.18 2.51 4.28
C ILE A 24 2.99 2.09 5.17
N VAL A 25 1.85 1.75 4.57
CA VAL A 25 0.66 1.31 5.32
C VAL A 25 0.91 0.00 6.07
N GLU A 26 1.59 -0.95 5.44
CA GLU A 26 1.96 -2.23 6.06
C GLU A 26 2.91 -2.04 7.24
N SER A 27 3.95 -1.21 7.08
CA SER A 27 4.87 -0.87 8.17
C SER A 27 4.15 -0.23 9.35
N ARG A 28 3.28 0.76 9.09
CA ARG A 28 2.47 1.39 10.15
C ARG A 28 1.56 0.39 10.87
N ARG A 29 0.94 -0.53 10.13
CA ARG A 29 0.10 -1.59 10.69
C ARG A 29 0.89 -2.51 11.62
N LEU A 30 2.07 -2.95 11.20
CA LEU A 30 2.94 -3.80 12.02
C LEU A 30 3.36 -3.10 13.32
N THR A 31 3.73 -1.82 13.23
CA THR A 31 4.07 -1.02 14.42
C THR A 31 2.88 -0.89 15.38
N ALA A 32 1.67 -0.66 14.86
CA ALA A 32 0.47 -0.58 15.68
C ALA A 32 0.14 -1.91 16.38
N ILE A 33 0.26 -3.04 15.66
CA ILE A 33 0.05 -4.38 16.22
C ILE A 33 1.06 -4.66 17.34
N ARG A 34 2.35 -4.40 17.11
CA ARG A 34 3.40 -4.57 18.14
C ARG A 34 3.11 -3.74 19.39
N GLY A 35 2.67 -2.49 19.21
CA GLY A 35 2.28 -1.64 20.34
C GLY A 35 1.10 -2.21 21.14
N LEU A 36 0.13 -2.83 20.47
CA LEU A 36 -1.00 -3.50 21.13
C LEU A 36 -0.57 -4.78 21.85
N GLU A 37 0.28 -5.60 21.23
CA GLU A 37 0.82 -6.82 21.86
C GLU A 37 1.59 -6.49 23.13
N GLN A 38 2.47 -5.49 23.09
CA GLN A 38 3.23 -5.02 24.26
C GLN A 38 2.32 -4.53 25.39
N ARG A 39 1.27 -3.77 25.06
CA ARG A 39 0.32 -3.26 26.05
C ARG A 39 -0.54 -4.37 26.69
N ARG A 40 -0.83 -5.44 25.97
CA ARG A 40 -1.67 -6.55 26.45
C ARG A 40 -0.88 -7.74 27.00
N GLY A 41 0.42 -7.81 26.79
CA GLY A 41 1.25 -8.95 27.18
C GLY A 41 0.88 -10.27 26.49
N SER A 42 0.17 -10.20 25.36
CA SER A 42 -0.33 -11.36 24.63
C SER A 42 -0.31 -11.12 23.12
N ARG A 43 -0.32 -12.20 22.34
CA ARG A 43 -0.25 -12.14 20.87
C ARG A 43 -1.57 -11.64 20.29
N VAL A 44 -1.50 -10.71 19.33
CA VAL A 44 -2.67 -10.16 18.64
C VAL A 44 -2.78 -10.83 17.26
N ILE A 45 -3.89 -11.49 17.01
CA ILE A 45 -4.22 -12.09 15.71
C ILE A 45 -5.34 -11.26 15.08
N LEU A 46 -5.07 -10.64 13.92
CA LEU A 46 -6.08 -9.93 13.14
C LEU A 46 -6.72 -10.89 12.13
N LEU A 47 -8.05 -10.85 12.04
CA LEU A 47 -8.80 -11.42 10.92
C LEU A 47 -9.07 -10.33 9.89
N ILE A 48 -8.52 -10.49 8.69
CA ILE A 48 -8.70 -9.53 7.58
C ILE A 48 -9.54 -10.22 6.52
N HIS A 49 -10.76 -9.75 6.31
CA HIS A 49 -11.56 -10.13 5.15
C HIS A 49 -11.16 -9.22 3.98
N ARG A 50 -10.21 -9.66 3.15
CA ARG A 50 -9.76 -8.91 1.97
C ARG A 50 -10.52 -9.41 0.74
N GLN A 51 -11.27 -8.51 0.11
CA GLN A 51 -11.78 -8.70 -1.24
C GLN A 51 -10.67 -8.35 -2.25
N GLU A 52 -10.35 -9.25 -3.17
CA GLU A 52 -9.29 -9.05 -4.15
C GLU A 52 -9.77 -8.16 -5.31
N SER A 53 -9.87 -6.85 -5.06
CA SER A 53 -10.13 -5.88 -6.13
C SER A 53 -8.90 -5.74 -7.02
N ILE A 54 -9.05 -5.97 -8.33
CA ILE A 54 -8.00 -5.72 -9.32
C ILE A 54 -7.79 -4.20 -9.40
N SER A 55 -6.53 -3.75 -9.34
CA SER A 55 -6.20 -2.33 -9.47
C SER A 55 -5.12 -2.13 -10.52
N LEU A 56 -5.30 -1.12 -11.38
CA LEU A 56 -4.32 -0.68 -12.36
C LEU A 56 -3.81 0.69 -11.93
N LEU A 57 -2.48 0.83 -11.74
CA LEU A 57 -1.85 2.07 -11.26
C LEU A 57 -2.40 2.59 -9.93
N GLY A 58 -2.95 1.71 -9.08
CA GLY A 58 -3.56 2.08 -7.80
C GLY A 58 -5.03 2.50 -7.88
N ILE A 59 -5.62 2.54 -9.08
CA ILE A 59 -7.06 2.78 -9.28
C ILE A 59 -7.77 1.41 -9.34
N PRO A 60 -8.80 1.16 -8.53
CA PRO A 60 -9.57 -0.08 -8.59
C PRO A 60 -10.34 -0.17 -9.92
N ILE A 61 -10.15 -1.29 -10.64
CA ILE A 61 -10.81 -1.60 -11.92
C ILE A 61 -12.22 -2.21 -11.67
N SER A 62 -12.41 -2.85 -10.51
CA SER A 62 -13.70 -3.41 -10.08
C SER A 62 -14.02 -2.95 -8.65
N ARG A 63 -15.30 -2.66 -8.38
CA ARG A 63 -15.82 -2.49 -7.01
C ARG A 63 -16.37 -3.81 -6.49
#